data_AF-A0A840LCZ7-F1
#
_entry.id   AF-A0A840LCZ7-F1
#
_cell.length_a   1.000
_cell.length_b   1.000
_cell.length_c   1.000
_cell.angle_alpha   90.00
_cell.angle_beta   90.00
_cell.angle_gamma   90.00
#
_symmetry.space_group_name_H-M   'P 1'
#
loop_
_entity.id
_entity.type
_entity.pdbx_description
1 polymer ?
#
loop_
_entity_poly.entity_id
_entity_poly.type
_entity_poly.pdbx_seq_one_letter_code
_entity_poly.pdbx_strand_id
1 'polypeptide(L)'
;MSTQVLVPGDDKRPSLGQTLWQGDDGTARAGVAWDWVSMPAGVVAMVDPMALITNLQFLTPEGEVLAPFESARQLNEIVHALPWQYEVQRALSARH
;
A
#
# COMPACT_ATOMS: atom_id res chain seq x y z
N MET A 1 3.36 -10.23 -3.90
CA MET A 1 2.49 -9.39 -3.04
C MET A 1 2.26 -10.11 -1.73
N SER A 2 2.32 -9.40 -0.60
CA SER A 2 1.98 -9.93 0.73
C SER A 2 1.16 -8.92 1.51
N THR A 3 0.21 -9.41 2.30
CA THR A 3 -0.59 -8.59 3.22
C THR A 3 -0.47 -9.18 4.62
N GLN A 4 -0.09 -8.35 5.58
CA GLN A 4 0.03 -8.72 6.98
C GLN A 4 -1.00 -7.95 7.82
N VAL A 5 -1.73 -8.66 8.67
CA VAL A 5 -2.63 -8.05 9.66
C VAL A 5 -1.85 -7.93 10.97
N LEU A 6 -1.54 -6.70 11.38
CA LEU A 6 -0.74 -6.40 12.56
C LEU A 6 -1.60 -6.39 13.82
N VAL A 7 -2.77 -5.75 13.75
CA VAL A 7 -3.79 -5.81 14.80
C VAL A 7 -5.02 -6.48 14.21
N PRO A 8 -5.30 -7.75 14.55
CA PRO A 8 -6.61 -8.32 14.32
C PRO A 8 -7.59 -7.52 15.19
N GLY A 9 -8.45 -6.73 14.55
CA GLY A 9 -9.41 -5.89 15.24
C GLY A 9 -10.49 -6.72 15.94
N ASP A 10 -11.37 -6.02 16.67
CA ASP A 10 -12.53 -6.59 17.34
C ASP A 10 -13.76 -5.69 17.14
N ASP A 11 -14.89 -6.02 17.77
CA ASP A 11 -16.12 -5.23 17.68
C ASP A 11 -15.97 -3.75 18.10
N LYS A 12 -14.87 -3.41 18.81
CA LYS A 12 -14.57 -2.07 19.33
C LYS A 12 -13.36 -1.41 18.66
N ARG A 13 -12.55 -2.15 17.92
CA ARG A 13 -11.29 -1.67 17.32
C ARG A 13 -11.15 -2.15 15.88
N PRO A 14 -10.88 -1.26 14.92
CA PRO A 14 -10.69 -1.65 13.54
C PRO A 14 -9.46 -2.56 13.40
N SER A 15 -9.53 -3.52 12.48
CA SER A 15 -8.34 -4.27 12.09
C SER A 15 -7.39 -3.35 11.35
N LEU A 16 -6.09 -3.46 11.62
CA LEU A 16 -5.07 -2.71 10.90
C LEU A 16 -3.91 -3.61 10.54
N GLY A 17 -3.20 -3.22 9.51
CA GLY A 17 -2.05 -3.98 9.05
C GLY A 17 -1.29 -3.24 7.98
N GLN A 18 -0.39 -3.97 7.35
CA GLN A 18 0.45 -3.47 6.28
C GLN A 18 0.25 -4.34 5.04
N THR A 19 0.33 -3.74 3.86
CA THR A 19 0.41 -4.49 2.61
C THR A 19 1.68 -4.10 1.87
N LEU A 20 2.33 -5.08 1.24
CA LEU A 20 3.52 -4.92 0.43
C LEU A 20 3.23 -5.41 -0.99
N TRP A 21 3.33 -4.48 -1.92
CA TRP A 21 3.20 -4.71 -3.35
C TRP A 21 4.57 -4.65 -3.99
N GLN A 22 4.89 -5.67 -4.78
CA GLN A 22 6.20 -5.81 -5.40
C GLN A 22 6.05 -6.25 -6.85
N GLY A 23 6.89 -5.69 -7.71
CA GLY A 23 7.13 -6.11 -9.08
C GLY A 23 8.60 -6.46 -9.27
N ASP A 24 8.87 -7.40 -10.17
CA ASP A 24 10.22 -7.84 -10.54
C ASP A 24 10.29 -7.89 -12.07
N ASP A 25 11.30 -7.26 -12.66
CA ASP A 25 11.54 -7.28 -14.11
C ASP A 25 12.65 -8.26 -14.52
N GLY A 26 13.14 -9.06 -13.58
CA GLY A 26 14.26 -9.99 -13.74
C GLY A 26 15.62 -9.38 -13.44
N THR A 27 15.73 -8.05 -13.34
CA THR A 27 16.98 -7.33 -13.06
C THR A 27 16.92 -6.49 -11.80
N ALA A 28 15.74 -5.96 -11.47
CA ALA A 28 15.49 -5.16 -10.29
C ALA A 28 14.12 -5.48 -9.68
N ARG A 29 14.00 -5.25 -8.37
CA ARG A 29 12.74 -5.36 -7.64
C ARG A 29 12.25 -3.98 -7.22
N ALA A 30 11.03 -3.67 -7.62
CA ALA A 30 10.29 -2.51 -7.16
C ALA A 30 9.31 -2.93 -6.07
N GLY A 31 9.20 -2.12 -5.02
CA GLY A 31 8.28 -2.38 -3.92
C GLY A 31 7.69 -1.11 -3.34
N VAL A 32 6.42 -1.20 -2.95
CA VAL A 32 5.74 -0.15 -2.19
C VAL A 32 4.89 -0.80 -1.10
N ALA A 33 4.98 -0.26 0.10
CA ALA A 33 4.24 -0.73 1.26
C ALA A 33 3.58 0.43 1.98
N TRP A 34 2.40 0.16 2.54
CA TRP A 34 1.64 1.13 3.32
C TRP A 34 0.77 0.42 4.34
N ASP A 35 0.37 1.20 5.33
CA ASP A 35 -0.56 0.77 6.35
C ASP A 35 -2.01 0.95 5.91
N TRP A 36 -2.86 0.03 6.33
CA TRP A 36 -4.29 0.05 6.08
C TRP A 36 -5.08 -0.17 7.36
N VAL A 37 -6.32 0.33 7.35
CA VAL A 37 -7.29 0.15 8.42
C VAL A 37 -8.62 -0.31 7.83
N SER A 38 -9.22 -1.32 8.45
CA SER A 38 -10.57 -1.78 8.13
C SER A 38 -11.58 -0.94 8.89
N MET A 39 -12.43 -0.21 8.16
CA MET A 39 -13.52 0.58 8.69
C MET A 39 -14.83 -0.25 8.72
N PRO A 40 -15.87 0.23 9.44
CA PRO A 40 -17.20 -0.37 9.38
C PRO A 40 -17.72 -0.51 7.93
N ALA A 41 -18.65 -1.44 7.72
CA ALA A 41 -19.21 -1.80 6.41
C ALA A 41 -18.20 -2.40 5.41
N GLY A 42 -17.09 -2.96 5.91
CA GLY A 42 -16.12 -3.71 5.08
C GLY A 42 -15.22 -2.84 4.21
N VAL A 43 -15.21 -1.52 4.44
CA VAL A 43 -14.34 -0.59 3.71
C VAL A 43 -12.92 -0.70 4.26
N VAL A 44 -11.92 -0.82 3.38
CA VAL A 44 -10.52 -0.74 3.77
C VAL A 44 -9.95 0.59 3.28
N ALA A 45 -9.32 1.35 4.17
CA ALA A 45 -8.69 2.63 3.86
C ALA A 45 -7.19 2.58 4.10
N MET A 46 -6.43 3.37 3.35
CA MET A 46 -5.03 3.65 3.63
C MET A 46 -4.95 4.59 4.84
N VAL A 47 -4.00 4.34 5.75
CA VAL A 47 -3.85 5.13 6.99
C VAL A 47 -3.31 6.52 6.71
N ASP A 48 -2.22 6.61 5.93
CA ASP A 48 -1.60 7.88 5.57
C ASP A 48 -1.03 7.82 4.13
N PRO A 49 -1.64 8.55 3.17
CA PRO A 49 -1.16 8.65 1.79
C PRO A 49 0.22 9.26 1.61
N MET A 50 0.82 9.86 2.63
CA MET A 50 2.17 10.41 2.58
C MET A 50 3.22 9.50 3.23
N ALA A 51 2.80 8.44 3.93
CA ALA A 51 3.68 7.53 4.67
C ALA A 51 3.96 6.21 3.93
N LEU A 52 4.00 6.22 2.59
CA LEU A 52 4.37 5.03 1.82
C LEU A 52 5.87 4.75 1.96
N ILE A 53 6.21 3.48 2.15
CA ILE A 53 7.58 2.99 2.17
C ILE A 53 7.87 2.37 0.82
N THR A 54 8.86 2.89 0.10
CA THR A 54 9.23 2.38 -1.23
C THR A 54 10.73 2.42 -1.46
N ASN A 55 11.22 1.59 -2.36
CA ASN A 55 12.57 1.67 -2.92
C ASN A 55 12.58 2.28 -4.34
N LEU A 56 11.46 2.86 -4.79
CA LEU A 56 11.34 3.53 -6.07
C LEU A 56 11.86 4.97 -6.00
N GLN A 57 12.50 5.41 -7.08
CA GLN A 57 12.87 6.80 -7.29
C GLN A 57 12.27 7.26 -8.62
N PHE A 58 11.49 8.34 -8.57
CA PHE A 58 10.91 8.93 -9.77
C PHE A 58 11.82 10.03 -10.30
N LEU A 59 11.95 10.06 -11.63
CA LEU A 59 12.79 11.02 -12.33
C LEU A 59 11.96 11.88 -13.27
N THR A 60 12.39 13.12 -13.50
CA THR A 60 11.90 13.95 -14.61
C THR A 60 12.36 13.35 -15.95
N PRO A 61 11.80 13.79 -17.10
CA PRO A 61 12.31 13.40 -18.41
C PRO A 61 13.80 13.72 -18.63
N GLU A 62 14.33 14.72 -17.93
CA GLU A 62 15.73 15.13 -17.95
C GLU A 62 16.64 14.27 -17.06
N GLY A 63 16.06 13.35 -16.28
CA GLY A 63 16.79 12.44 -15.38
C GLY A 63 17.00 12.95 -13.97
N GLU A 64 16.41 14.09 -13.60
CA GLU A 64 16.51 14.66 -12.25
C GLU A 64 15.50 14.02 -11.29
N VAL A 65 15.84 13.93 -10.01
CA VAL A 65 14.94 13.33 -9.01
C VAL A 65 13.73 14.23 -8.77
N LEU A 66 12.52 13.65 -8.86
CA LEU A 66 11.28 14.38 -8.56
C LEU A 66 11.25 14.87 -7.11
N ALA A 67 10.63 16.04 -6.90
CA ALA A 67 10.44 16.55 -5.56
C ALA A 67 9.61 15.57 -4.71
N PRO A 68 9.78 15.54 -3.37
CA PRO A 68 9.11 14.56 -2.51
C PRO A 68 7.58 14.52 -2.69
N PHE A 69 6.93 15.67 -2.82
CA PHE A 69 5.48 15.76 -2.99
C PHE A 69 5.02 15.20 -4.34
N GLU A 70 5.80 15.41 -5.40
CA GLU A 70 5.51 14.87 -6.72
C GLU A 70 5.72 13.35 -6.75
N SER A 71 6.79 12.87 -6.13
CA SER A 71 7.04 11.43 -5.95
C SER A 71 5.91 10.77 -5.17
N ALA A 72 5.43 11.39 -4.08
CA ALA A 72 4.31 10.89 -3.31
C ALA A 72 3.01 10.85 -4.15
N ARG A 73 2.78 11.84 -5.02
CA ARG A 73 1.67 11.80 -5.98
C ARG A 73 1.78 10.60 -6.92
N GLN A 74 2.95 10.38 -7.53
CA GLN A 74 3.16 9.23 -8.43
C GLN A 74 2.96 7.89 -7.72
N LEU A 75 3.44 7.75 -6.48
CA LEU A 75 3.21 6.55 -5.67
C LEU A 75 1.71 6.31 -5.41
N ASN A 76 0.96 7.36 -5.10
CA ASN A 76 -0.48 7.23 -4.88
C ASN A 76 -1.22 6.81 -6.16
N GLU A 77 -0.84 7.32 -7.34
CA GLU A 77 -1.39 6.83 -8.61
C GLU A 77 -1.12 5.34 -8.83
N ILE A 78 0.09 4.86 -8.52
CA ILE A 78 0.40 3.42 -8.56
C ILE A 78 -0.52 2.66 -7.60
N VAL A 79 -0.64 3.10 -6.35
CA VAL A 79 -1.49 2.41 -5.37
C VAL A 79 -2.95 2.37 -5.80
N HIS A 80 -3.50 3.46 -6.37
CA HIS A 80 -4.87 3.48 -6.88
C HIS A 80 -5.10 2.51 -8.04
N ALA A 81 -4.07 2.22 -8.84
CA ALA A 81 -4.15 1.25 -9.93
C ALA A 81 -4.08 -0.22 -9.46
N LEU A 82 -3.64 -0.47 -8.23
CA LEU A 82 -3.51 -1.82 -7.68
C LEU A 82 -4.83 -2.28 -7.04
N PRO A 83 -5.24 -3.55 -7.18
CA PRO A 83 -6.47 -4.08 -6.59
C PRO A 83 -6.32 -4.37 -5.08
N TRP A 84 -5.63 -3.50 -4.35
CA TRP A 84 -5.13 -3.80 -3.01
C TRP A 84 -6.21 -3.94 -1.94
N GLN A 85 -7.31 -3.20 -2.05
CA GLN A 85 -8.41 -3.29 -1.10
C GLN A 85 -9.04 -4.69 -1.14
N TYR A 86 -9.19 -5.26 -2.33
CA TYR A 86 -9.69 -6.62 -2.53
C TYR A 86 -8.74 -7.66 -1.91
N GLU A 87 -7.44 -7.50 -2.10
CA GLU A 87 -6.42 -8.41 -1.56
C GLU A 87 -6.38 -8.38 -0.03
N VAL A 88 -6.52 -7.19 0.58
CA VAL A 88 -6.64 -7.03 2.04
C VAL A 88 -7.92 -7.68 2.55
N GLN A 89 -9.07 -7.43 1.90
CA GLN A 89 -10.34 -8.04 2.27
C GLN A 89 -10.26 -9.56 2.22
N ARG A 90 -9.66 -10.14 1.16
CA ARG A 90 -9.45 -11.58 1.05
C ARG A 90 -8.59 -12.12 2.20
N ALA A 91 -7.52 -11.41 2.56
CA ALA A 91 -6.64 -11.81 3.67
C ALA A 91 -7.35 -11.74 5.04
N LEU A 92 -8.25 -10.76 5.24
CA LEU A 92 -9.10 -10.67 6.42
C LEU A 92 -10.09 -11.83 6.49
N SER A 93 -10.78 -12.15 5.39
CA SER A 93 -11.74 -13.26 5.34
C SER A 93 -11.11 -14.64 5.56
N ALA A 94 -9.86 -14.85 5.13
CA ALA A 94 -9.16 -16.11 5.32
C ALA A 94 -8.72 -16.38 6.77
N ARG A 95 -8.84 -15.38 7.67
CA ARG A 95 -8.49 -15.49 9.10
C ARG A 95 -9.70 -15.70 10.02
N HIS A 96 -10.92 -15.58 9.49
CA HIS A 96 -12.16 -15.92 10.18
C HIS A 96 -12.57 -17.36 9.88
#